data_AF-A0A9E2VK26-F1
#
_entry.id   AF-A0A9E2VK26-F1
#
_cell.length_a   1.000
_cell.length_b   1.000
_cell.length_c   1.000
_cell.angle_alpha   90.00
_cell.angle_beta   90.00
_cell.angle_gamma   90.00
#
_symmetry.space_group_name_H-M   'P 1'
#
loop_
_entity.id
_entity.type
_entity.pdbx_description
1 polymer ?
#
loop_
_entity_poly.entity_id
_entity_poly.type
_entity_poly.pdbx_seq_one_letter_code
_entity_poly.pdbx_strand_id
1 'polypeptide(L)'
;MGDAVGAIADDTAVIEMTDAPKASVASALVGRGLKQLVTGAKASAVNDLRQVLILSDVPADQVVFASNPLFRLLWFGDDHVAADEVLDRFATLATTWPKDQSVEAVTQFLSNLASAEMREGWPRAWHRL
;
A
#
# COMPACT_ATOMS: atom_id res chain seq x y z
N MET A 1 20.13 13.46 4.48
CA MET A 1 18.75 13.16 4.90
C MET A 1 17.89 14.28 4.35
N GLY A 2 17.03 13.98 3.38
CA GLY A 2 16.13 14.96 2.78
C GLY A 2 15.09 15.44 3.79
N ASP A 3 14.53 16.62 3.55
CA ASP A 3 13.52 17.24 4.41
C ASP A 3 12.22 16.40 4.42
N ALA A 4 12.17 15.40 5.30
CA ALA A 4 11.01 14.54 5.47
C ALA A 4 9.79 15.33 5.95
N VAL A 5 10.00 16.44 6.67
CA VAL A 5 8.92 17.29 7.19
C VAL A 5 8.27 18.06 6.05
N GLY A 6 9.07 18.77 5.24
CA GLY A 6 8.56 19.47 4.06
C GLY A 6 7.85 18.52 3.10
N ALA A 7 8.44 17.35 2.85
CA ALA A 7 7.86 16.37 1.95
C ALA A 7 6.55 15.74 2.48
N ILE A 8 6.35 15.64 3.81
CA ILE A 8 5.08 15.23 4.42
C ILE A 8 4.03 16.34 4.30
N ALA A 9 4.45 17.60 4.43
CA ALA A 9 3.56 18.75 4.28
C ALA A 9 3.04 18.87 2.83
N ASP A 10 3.92 18.68 1.84
CA ASP A 10 3.54 18.68 0.42
C ASP A 10 2.50 17.59 0.11
N ASP A 11 2.73 16.35 0.57
CA ASP A 11 1.77 15.26 0.38
C ASP A 11 0.43 15.57 1.08
N THR A 12 0.48 16.19 2.27
CA THR A 12 -0.72 16.58 3.02
C THR A 12 -1.55 17.60 2.25
N ALA A 13 -0.90 18.60 1.64
CA ALA A 13 -1.58 19.59 0.82
C ALA A 13 -2.31 18.96 -0.39
N VAL A 14 -1.70 17.96 -1.03
CA VAL A 14 -2.36 17.21 -2.14
C VAL A 14 -3.56 16.41 -1.64
N ILE A 15 -3.46 15.77 -0.48
CA ILE A 15 -4.54 14.97 0.11
C ILE A 15 -5.74 15.85 0.50
N GLU A 16 -5.48 17.05 1.01
CA GLU A 16 -6.52 17.99 1.45
C GLU A 16 -7.10 18.85 0.32
N MET A 17 -6.46 18.84 -0.86
CA MET A 17 -6.91 19.62 -2.01
C MET A 17 -8.28 19.12 -2.50
N THR A 18 -9.25 20.03 -2.52
CA THR A 18 -10.58 19.76 -3.07
C THR A 18 -10.46 19.42 -4.56
N ASP A 19 -11.19 18.40 -5.00
CA ASP A 19 -11.20 17.90 -6.38
C ASP A 19 -9.85 17.36 -6.91
N ALA A 20 -8.90 17.06 -6.02
CA ALA A 20 -7.67 16.38 -6.41
C ALA A 20 -7.97 15.03 -7.10
N PRO A 21 -7.32 14.72 -8.24
CA PRO A 21 -7.47 13.43 -8.89
C PRO A 21 -7.13 12.29 -7.94
N LYS A 22 -7.89 11.19 -7.98
CA LYS A 22 -7.69 10.05 -7.07
C LYS A 22 -6.30 9.44 -7.18
N ALA A 23 -5.74 9.37 -8.39
CA ALA A 23 -4.36 8.96 -8.62
C ALA A 23 -3.33 9.89 -7.93
N SER A 24 -3.59 11.21 -7.87
CA SER A 24 -2.71 12.16 -7.17
C SER A 24 -2.83 11.99 -5.66
N VAL A 25 -4.04 11.82 -5.14
CA VAL A 25 -4.28 11.56 -3.71
C VAL A 25 -3.63 10.25 -3.27
N ALA A 26 -3.80 9.18 -4.04
CA ALA A 26 -3.19 7.88 -3.75
C ALA A 26 -1.66 7.94 -3.80
N SER A 27 -1.06 8.65 -4.77
CA SER A 27 0.38 8.90 -4.80
C SER A 27 0.87 9.63 -3.54
N ALA A 28 0.16 10.69 -3.12
CA ALA A 28 0.49 11.45 -1.92
C ALA A 28 0.35 10.62 -0.65
N LEU A 29 -0.68 9.78 -0.54
CA LEU A 29 -0.85 8.85 0.58
C LEU A 29 0.29 7.84 0.68
N VAL A 30 0.71 7.24 -0.45
CA VAL A 30 1.89 6.35 -0.49
C VAL A 30 3.14 7.12 -0.07
N GLY A 31 3.39 8.30 -0.65
CA GLY A 31 4.53 9.14 -0.34
C GLY A 31 4.62 9.48 1.15
N ARG A 32 3.51 9.95 1.72
CA ARG A 32 3.43 10.37 3.12
C ARG A 32 3.59 9.18 4.07
N GLY A 33 2.93 8.06 3.78
CA GLY A 33 3.06 6.83 4.56
C GLY A 33 4.49 6.31 4.60
N LEU A 34 5.19 6.26 3.46
CA LEU A 34 6.58 5.82 3.41
C LEU A 34 7.52 6.77 4.19
N LYS A 35 7.32 8.09 4.09
CA LYS A 35 8.09 9.08 4.86
C LYS A 35 7.84 8.95 6.37
N GLN A 36 6.59 8.69 6.77
CA GLN A 36 6.23 8.43 8.16
C GLN A 36 6.89 7.16 8.70
N LEU A 37 7.08 6.11 7.88
CA LEU A 37 7.86 4.94 8.31
C LEU A 37 9.32 5.29 8.60
N VAL A 38 9.93 6.13 7.77
CA VAL A 38 11.31 6.60 7.97
C VAL A 38 11.44 7.39 9.29
N THR A 39 10.41 8.15 9.68
CA THR A 39 10.39 8.89 10.95
C THR A 39 9.87 8.07 12.14
N GLY A 40 9.51 6.79 11.93
CA GLY A 40 9.03 5.89 12.98
C GLY A 40 7.53 5.99 13.30
N ALA A 41 6.77 6.83 12.60
CA ALA A 41 5.33 7.03 12.75
C ALA A 41 4.52 5.90 12.07
N LYS A 42 4.71 4.66 12.53
CA LYS A 42 4.12 3.45 11.91
C LYS A 42 2.59 3.47 11.86
N ALA A 43 1.92 3.93 12.92
CA ALA A 43 0.47 3.98 12.96
C ALA A 43 -0.12 4.92 11.90
N SER A 44 0.48 6.10 11.73
CA SER A 44 0.10 7.04 10.68
C SER A 44 0.33 6.44 9.29
N ALA A 45 1.46 5.76 9.10
CA ALA A 45 1.78 5.12 7.82
C ALA A 45 0.75 4.03 7.46
N VAL A 46 0.38 3.21 8.44
CA VAL A 46 -0.68 2.19 8.27
C VAL A 46 -1.99 2.84 7.86
N ASN A 47 -2.37 3.98 8.44
CA ASN A 47 -3.58 4.71 8.05
C ASN A 47 -3.52 5.20 6.61
N ASP A 48 -2.44 5.89 6.23
CA ASP A 48 -2.28 6.44 4.88
C ASP A 48 -2.24 5.34 3.81
N LEU A 49 -1.48 4.27 4.04
CA LEU A 49 -1.37 3.15 3.10
C LEU A 49 -2.72 2.40 2.98
N ARG A 50 -3.44 2.20 4.09
CA ARG A 50 -4.78 1.56 4.05
C ARG A 50 -5.77 2.41 3.26
N GLN A 51 -5.69 3.73 3.36
CA GLN A 51 -6.59 4.63 2.63
C GLN A 51 -6.45 4.47 1.11
N VAL A 52 -5.26 4.19 0.58
CA VAL A 52 -5.04 3.92 -0.85
C VAL A 52 -5.90 2.76 -1.33
N LEU A 53 -6.03 1.69 -0.54
CA LEU A 53 -6.83 0.52 -0.89
C LEU A 53 -8.33 0.80 -0.82
N ILE A 54 -8.76 1.84 -0.12
CA ILE A 54 -10.18 2.24 -0.03
C ILE A 54 -10.60 3.10 -1.23
N LEU A 55 -9.66 3.87 -1.80
CA LEU A 55 -9.93 4.70 -2.97
C LEU A 55 -10.36 3.85 -4.18
N SER A 56 -11.31 4.38 -4.95
CA SER A 56 -11.74 3.82 -6.24
C SER A 56 -10.88 4.35 -7.37
N ASP A 57 -10.74 3.58 -8.45
CA ASP A 57 -10.05 3.99 -9.69
C ASP A 57 -8.59 4.42 -9.45
N VAL A 58 -7.88 3.62 -8.64
CA VAL A 58 -6.47 3.83 -8.33
C VAL A 58 -5.61 3.01 -9.30
N PRO A 59 -4.53 3.59 -9.84
CA PRO A 59 -3.53 2.87 -10.62
C PRO A 59 -2.96 1.64 -9.89
N ALA A 60 -2.76 0.55 -10.62
CA ALA A 60 -2.33 -0.73 -10.05
C ALA A 60 -0.98 -0.65 -9.32
N ASP A 61 -0.04 0.14 -9.85
CA ASP A 61 1.27 0.38 -9.25
C ASP A 61 1.16 1.03 -7.86
N GLN A 62 0.28 2.02 -7.69
CA GLN A 62 0.04 2.66 -6.40
C GLN A 62 -0.56 1.70 -5.37
N VAL A 63 -1.44 0.79 -5.80
CA VAL A 63 -1.97 -0.27 -4.92
C VAL A 63 -0.88 -1.25 -4.50
N VAL A 64 0.03 -1.64 -5.41
CA VAL A 64 1.19 -2.48 -5.08
C VAL A 64 2.12 -1.78 -4.09
N PHE A 65 2.42 -0.50 -4.32
CA PHE A 65 3.30 0.30 -3.45
C PHE A 65 2.69 0.54 -2.07
N ALA A 66 1.36 0.65 -1.96
CA ALA A 66 0.69 0.74 -0.66
C ALA A 66 0.64 -0.62 0.06
N SER A 67 0.26 -1.67 -0.66
CA SER A 67 -0.05 -2.98 -0.07
C SER A 67 1.20 -3.70 0.45
N ASN A 68 2.34 -3.55 -0.22
CA ASN A 68 3.60 -4.20 0.17
C ASN A 68 4.09 -3.84 1.59
N PRO A 69 4.29 -2.55 1.92
CA PRO A 69 4.67 -2.15 3.28
C PRO A 69 3.51 -2.36 4.26
N LEU A 70 2.26 -2.12 3.85
CA LEU A 70 1.10 -2.30 4.74
C LEU A 70 0.96 -3.75 5.21
N PHE A 71 1.01 -4.72 4.29
CA PHE A 71 0.95 -6.13 4.62
C PHE A 71 2.04 -6.53 5.62
N ARG A 72 3.29 -6.12 5.37
CA ARG A 72 4.42 -6.39 6.27
C ARG A 72 4.23 -5.77 7.65
N LEU A 73 3.79 -4.51 7.73
CA LEU A 73 3.59 -3.81 8.99
C LEU A 73 2.55 -4.50 9.87
N LEU A 74 1.45 -4.94 9.26
CA LEU A 74 0.38 -5.66 9.96
C LEU A 74 0.84 -7.06 10.34
N TRP A 75 1.50 -7.76 9.42
CA TRP A 75 2.03 -9.10 9.64
C TRP A 75 3.02 -9.16 10.81
N PHE A 76 4.06 -8.30 10.80
CA PHE A 76 5.03 -8.23 11.90
C PHE A 76 4.51 -7.50 13.14
N GLY A 77 3.36 -6.83 13.01
CA GLY A 77 2.60 -6.27 14.12
C GLY A 77 1.67 -7.27 14.80
N ASP A 78 1.68 -8.55 14.39
CA ASP A 78 0.79 -9.62 14.88
C ASP A 78 -0.70 -9.39 14.55
N ASP A 79 -1.00 -8.45 13.64
CA ASP A 79 -2.34 -8.18 13.14
C ASP A 79 -2.59 -8.94 11.83
N HIS A 80 -2.60 -10.27 11.93
CA HIS A 80 -2.79 -11.14 10.77
C HIS A 80 -4.18 -11.01 10.13
N VAL A 81 -5.19 -10.58 10.91
CA VAL A 81 -6.53 -10.31 10.38
C VAL A 81 -6.49 -9.13 9.43
N ALA A 82 -5.94 -7.99 9.86
CA ALA A 82 -5.82 -6.84 8.98
C ALA A 82 -4.84 -7.10 7.82
N ALA A 83 -3.81 -7.93 8.02
CA ALA A 83 -2.93 -8.35 6.92
C ALA A 83 -3.70 -9.15 5.85
N ASP A 84 -4.59 -10.05 6.26
CA ASP A 84 -5.45 -10.78 5.33
C ASP A 84 -6.45 -9.85 4.61
N GLU A 85 -7.00 -8.83 5.29
CA GLU A 85 -7.86 -7.81 4.66
C GLU A 85 -7.14 -7.03 3.54
N VAL A 86 -5.82 -6.81 3.68
CA VAL A 86 -5.02 -6.19 2.60
C VAL A 86 -5.04 -7.07 1.35
N LEU A 87 -4.87 -8.39 1.51
CA LEU A 87 -4.88 -9.33 0.39
C LEU A 87 -6.25 -9.38 -0.28
N ASP A 88 -7.32 -9.48 0.51
CA ASP A 88 -8.70 -9.55 0.00
C ASP A 88 -9.06 -8.26 -0.76
N ARG A 89 -8.64 -7.11 -0.24
CA ARG A 89 -8.89 -5.82 -0.89
C ARG A 89 -8.03 -5.64 -2.13
N PHE A 90 -6.77 -6.07 -2.11
CA PHE A 90 -5.92 -6.11 -3.30
C PHE A 90 -6.55 -6.97 -4.40
N ALA A 91 -6.98 -8.19 -4.06
CA ALA A 91 -7.63 -9.11 -5.01
C ALA A 91 -8.89 -8.47 -5.62
N THR A 92 -9.71 -7.82 -4.79
CA THR A 92 -10.91 -7.11 -5.25
C THR A 92 -10.56 -6.02 -6.26
N LEU A 93 -9.57 -5.17 -5.98
CA LEU A 93 -9.12 -4.12 -6.90
C LEU A 93 -8.55 -4.71 -8.19
N ALA A 94 -7.80 -5.81 -8.10
CA ALA A 94 -7.23 -6.48 -9.26
C ALA A 94 -8.28 -7.00 -10.25
N THR A 95 -9.52 -7.25 -9.82
CA THR A 95 -10.61 -7.61 -10.74
C THR A 95 -11.12 -6.45 -11.59
N THR A 96 -10.76 -5.21 -11.24
CA THR A 96 -11.21 -3.99 -11.94
C THR A 96 -10.23 -3.52 -13.03
N TRP A 97 -8.99 -4.02 -13.01
CA TRP A 97 -7.96 -3.64 -13.97
C TRP A 97 -7.95 -4.53 -15.21
N PRO A 98 -7.36 -4.08 -16.33
CA PRO A 98 -7.00 -4.95 -17.44
C PRO A 98 -6.17 -6.15 -16.99
N LYS A 99 -6.41 -7.32 -17.59
CA LYS A 99 -5.82 -8.60 -17.15
C LYS A 99 -4.29 -8.56 -17.08
N ASP A 100 -3.64 -7.93 -18.05
CA ASP A 100 -2.19 -7.73 -18.09
C ASP A 100 -1.70 -6.93 -16.88
N GLN A 101 -2.37 -5.83 -16.55
CA GLN A 101 -2.05 -5.03 -15.35
C GLN A 101 -2.30 -5.80 -14.06
N SER A 102 -3.40 -6.57 -13.96
CA SER A 102 -3.67 -7.39 -12.78
C SER A 102 -2.60 -8.46 -12.55
N VAL A 103 -2.20 -9.16 -13.62
CA VAL A 103 -1.15 -10.18 -13.54
C VAL A 103 0.18 -9.55 -13.15
N GLU A 104 0.54 -8.41 -13.74
CA GLU A 104 1.77 -7.69 -13.38
C GLU A 104 1.75 -7.26 -11.91
N ALA A 105 0.67 -6.64 -11.46
CA ALA A 105 0.54 -6.14 -10.09
C ALA A 105 0.63 -7.28 -9.05
N VAL A 106 -0.10 -8.39 -9.27
CA VAL A 106 -0.04 -9.58 -8.41
C VAL A 106 1.37 -10.16 -8.38
N THR A 107 2.01 -10.28 -9.55
CA THR A 107 3.38 -10.80 -9.66
C THR A 107 4.36 -9.92 -8.89
N GLN A 108 4.33 -8.60 -9.10
CA GLN A 108 5.19 -7.65 -8.40
C GLN A 108 4.98 -7.71 -6.88
N PHE A 109 3.73 -7.78 -6.42
CA PHE A 109 3.42 -7.92 -5.00
C PHE A 109 4.01 -9.19 -4.39
N LEU A 110 3.77 -10.35 -5.01
CA LEU A 110 4.26 -11.64 -4.53
C LEU A 110 5.80 -11.76 -4.60
N SER A 111 6.42 -11.22 -5.66
CA SER A 111 7.88 -11.15 -5.78
C SER A 111 8.49 -10.28 -4.70
N ASN A 112 7.88 -9.13 -4.38
CA ASN A 112 8.38 -8.30 -3.30
C ASN A 112 8.30 -9.02 -1.96
N LEU A 113 7.26 -9.83 -1.69
CA LEU A 113 7.15 -10.62 -0.47
C LEU A 113 8.09 -11.84 -0.43
N ALA A 114 8.78 -12.20 -1.50
CA ALA A 114 9.64 -13.37 -1.55
C ALA A 114 10.95 -13.12 -0.76
N SER A 115 10.89 -13.26 0.56
CA SER A 115 12.03 -13.16 1.47
C SER A 115 11.97 -14.21 2.57
N ALA A 116 13.12 -14.50 3.20
CA ALA A 116 13.17 -15.43 4.34
C ALA A 116 12.34 -14.96 5.54
N GLU A 117 12.24 -13.64 5.74
CA GLU A 117 11.46 -13.01 6.79
C GLU A 117 9.94 -13.25 6.60
N MET A 118 9.50 -13.35 5.35
CA MET A 118 8.10 -13.55 4.98
C MET A 118 7.73 -15.03 4.78
N ARG A 119 8.52 -15.98 5.29
CA ARG A 119 8.31 -17.42 5.08
C ARG A 119 6.89 -17.88 5.42
N GLU A 120 6.28 -17.31 6.46
CA GLU A 120 4.92 -17.69 6.92
C GLU A 120 3.81 -16.86 6.27
N GLY A 121 4.07 -15.60 5.91
CA GLY A 121 3.08 -14.73 5.29
C GLY A 121 2.99 -14.89 3.77
N TRP A 122 4.09 -15.28 3.10
CA TRP A 122 4.12 -15.46 1.65
C TRP A 122 3.13 -16.53 1.15
N PRO A 123 3.03 -17.73 1.74
CA PRO A 123 2.05 -18.72 1.30
C PRO A 123 0.61 -18.22 1.41
N ARG A 124 0.29 -17.42 2.43
CA ARG A 124 -1.04 -16.83 2.60
C ARG A 124 -1.36 -15.82 1.51
N ALA A 125 -0.40 -14.96 1.17
CA ALA A 125 -0.52 -14.04 0.04
C ALA A 125 -0.74 -14.79 -1.28
N TRP A 126 0.08 -15.81 -1.54
CA TRP A 126 -0.01 -16.65 -2.73
C TRP A 126 -1.37 -17.35 -2.89
N HIS A 127 -1.97 -17.83 -1.80
CA HIS A 127 -3.24 -18.56 -1.88
C HIS A 127 -4.48 -17.66 -2.05
N ARG A 128 -4.37 -16.37 -1.75
CA ARG A 128 -5.50 -15.42 -1.82
C ARG A 128 -5.53 -14.56 -3.09
N LEU A 129 -4.38 -14.40 -3.75
CA LEU A 129 -4.22 -13.62 -4.98
C LEU A 129 -4.18 -14.53 -6.21
#